data_AF-A0A349L1M4-F1
#
_entry.id   AF-A0A349L1M4-F1
#
_cell.length_a   1.000
_cell.length_b   1.000
_cell.length_c   1.000
_cell.angle_alpha   90.00
_cell.angle_beta   90.00
_cell.angle_gamma   90.00
#
_symmetry.space_group_name_H-M   'P 1'
#
loop_
_entity.id
_entity.type
_entity.pdbx_description
1 polymer ?
#
loop_
_entity_poly.entity_id
_entity_poly.type
_entity_poly.pdbx_seq_one_letter_code
_entity_poly.pdbx_strand_id
1 'polypeptide(L)'
;MATTAAQGGPQEVRLFNYATLFCSDAHCSHCIEPLPQDRRFHDPAWKNSPFSFIYQGFLLNQQWWRNATTGISGVSAHHEHVGSFVTRQLLDVVSPVNFVATNPVLLARTAQEGGQNFYGASSIFSTTWSANWAPIRRPAPKTSSPASKWR
;
A
#
# COMPACT_ATOMS: atom_id res chain seq x y z
N MET A 1 11.96 -18.13 31.83
CA MET A 1 11.86 -19.07 30.69
C MET A 1 10.87 -18.46 29.71
N ALA A 2 11.36 -17.83 28.62
CA ALA A 2 10.51 -17.22 27.60
C ALA A 2 10.29 -18.23 26.47
N THR A 3 9.07 -18.70 26.31
CA THR A 3 8.67 -19.57 25.20
C THR A 3 8.14 -18.68 24.09
N THR A 4 8.97 -18.41 23.06
CA THR A 4 8.50 -17.88 21.78
C THR A 4 8.74 -18.94 20.72
N ALA A 5 7.86 -19.93 20.66
CA ALA A 5 7.77 -20.85 19.54
C ALA A 5 6.92 -20.19 18.45
N ALA A 6 7.55 -19.36 17.62
CA ALA A 6 6.94 -18.88 16.39
C ALA A 6 6.87 -20.07 15.40
N GLN A 7 5.64 -20.51 15.10
CA GLN A 7 5.34 -21.55 14.13
C GLN A 7 5.80 -21.13 12.73
N GLY A 8 6.97 -21.62 12.30
CA GLY A 8 7.58 -21.29 11.02
C GLY A 8 7.62 -22.49 10.08
N GLY A 9 6.50 -22.81 9.42
CA GLY A 9 6.53 -23.63 8.21
C GLY A 9 7.01 -22.81 7.00
N PRO A 10 7.57 -23.42 5.93
CA PRO A 10 7.96 -22.68 4.73
C PRO A 10 6.74 -22.00 4.11
N GLN A 11 6.83 -20.69 3.89
CA GLN A 11 5.78 -19.88 3.26
C GLN A 11 5.25 -20.45 1.94
N GLU A 12 6.10 -21.13 1.19
CA GLU A 12 5.79 -21.76 -0.10
C GLU A 12 4.76 -22.88 0.07
N VAL A 13 4.87 -23.65 1.16
CA VAL A 13 3.92 -24.71 1.52
C VAL A 13 2.56 -24.13 1.86
N ARG A 14 2.52 -22.95 2.52
CA ARG A 14 1.26 -22.27 2.85
C ARG A 14 0.54 -21.75 1.61
N LEU A 15 1.26 -21.11 0.69
CA LEU A 15 0.67 -20.61 -0.56
C LEU A 15 0.25 -21.76 -1.48
N PHE A 16 1.06 -22.81 -1.58
CA PHE A 16 0.74 -23.99 -2.38
C PHE A 16 -0.50 -24.71 -1.82
N ASN A 17 -0.59 -24.90 -0.50
CA ASN A 17 -1.76 -25.49 0.14
C ASN A 17 -3.00 -24.59 0.01
N TYR A 18 -2.87 -23.27 0.07
CA TYR A 18 -3.96 -22.36 -0.27
C TYR A 18 -4.47 -22.61 -1.69
N ALA A 19 -3.54 -22.72 -2.65
CA ALA A 19 -3.91 -22.83 -4.04
C ALA A 19 -4.59 -24.17 -4.36
N THR A 20 -4.15 -25.27 -3.75
CA THR A 20 -4.79 -26.57 -3.90
C THR A 20 -6.14 -26.63 -3.20
N LEU A 21 -6.28 -26.04 -2.01
CA LEU A 21 -7.55 -25.98 -1.27
C LEU A 21 -8.56 -25.01 -1.90
N PHE A 22 -8.13 -23.87 -2.42
CA PHE A 22 -9.00 -22.89 -3.08
C PHE A 22 -9.54 -23.41 -4.43
N CYS A 23 -8.76 -24.24 -5.13
CA CYS A 23 -9.25 -24.95 -6.32
C CYS A 23 -10.26 -26.07 -5.98
N SER A 24 -10.31 -26.55 -4.74
CA SER A 24 -11.14 -27.68 -4.32
C SER A 24 -12.32 -27.30 -3.41
N ASP A 25 -12.33 -26.13 -2.79
CA ASP A 25 -13.41 -25.67 -1.93
C ASP A 25 -13.61 -24.14 -2.00
N ALA A 26 -14.83 -23.71 -2.29
CA ALA A 26 -15.21 -22.29 -2.34
C ALA A 26 -15.19 -21.61 -0.96
N HIS A 27 -15.08 -22.38 0.14
CA HIS A 27 -15.05 -21.88 1.51
C HIS A 27 -13.65 -21.91 2.16
N CYS A 28 -12.59 -21.89 1.35
CA CYS A 28 -11.23 -21.94 1.87
C CYS A 28 -10.93 -20.71 2.76
N SER A 29 -10.71 -20.98 4.05
CA SER A 29 -10.30 -19.99 5.04
C SER A 29 -8.99 -19.33 4.60
N HIS A 30 -8.90 -18.01 4.68
CA HIS A 30 -7.72 -17.25 4.23
C HIS A 30 -6.42 -17.81 4.83
N CYS A 31 -5.38 -18.00 4.01
CA CYS A 31 -4.11 -18.54 4.50
C CYS A 31 -3.33 -17.57 5.40
N ILE A 32 -3.57 -16.27 5.23
CA ILE A 32 -3.11 -15.22 6.12
C ILE A 32 -4.15 -14.10 6.17
N GLU A 33 -4.49 -13.69 7.39
CA GLU A 33 -5.32 -12.50 7.59
C GLU A 33 -4.46 -11.24 7.43
N PRO A 34 -4.96 -10.20 6.76
CA PRO A 34 -4.29 -8.91 6.74
C PRO A 34 -4.14 -8.39 8.18
N LEU A 35 -3.07 -7.63 8.42
CA LEU A 35 -2.89 -6.98 9.71
C LEU A 35 -4.11 -6.06 9.97
N PRO A 36 -4.62 -5.95 11.20
CA PRO A 36 -5.82 -5.14 11.50
C PRO A 36 -5.73 -3.67 11.06
N GLN A 37 -4.51 -3.16 10.95
CA GLN A 37 -4.20 -1.80 10.49
C GLN A 37 -4.14 -1.64 8.96
N ASP A 38 -4.04 -2.74 8.21
CA ASP A 38 -3.97 -2.72 6.75
C ASP A 38 -5.37 -2.70 6.13
N ARG A 39 -5.89 -1.48 5.91
CA ARG A 39 -7.24 -1.27 5.34
C ARG A 39 -7.32 -1.53 3.84
N ARG A 40 -6.21 -1.80 3.16
CA ARG A 40 -6.15 -1.92 1.69
C ARG A 40 -6.96 -3.11 1.16
N PHE A 41 -7.08 -4.18 1.96
CA PHE A 41 -7.73 -5.45 1.59
C PHE A 41 -9.06 -5.71 2.32
N HIS A 42 -9.70 -4.67 2.84
CA HIS A 42 -10.95 -4.81 3.62
C HIS A 42 -12.18 -5.14 2.75
N ASP A 43 -12.17 -4.73 1.48
CA ASP A 43 -13.32 -4.95 0.59
C ASP A 43 -13.53 -6.46 0.31
N PRO A 44 -14.76 -7.00 0.43
CA PRO A 44 -15.02 -8.41 0.21
C PRO A 44 -14.68 -8.88 -1.22
N ALA A 45 -14.62 -7.98 -2.20
CA ALA A 45 -14.25 -8.33 -3.58
C ALA A 45 -12.83 -8.93 -3.68
N TRP A 46 -11.94 -8.63 -2.73
CA TRP A 46 -10.62 -9.27 -2.66
C TRP A 46 -10.69 -10.77 -2.39
N LYS A 47 -11.76 -11.26 -1.76
CA LYS A 47 -11.94 -12.69 -1.46
C LYS A 47 -12.36 -13.51 -2.67
N ASN A 48 -12.77 -12.87 -3.76
CA ASN A 48 -13.21 -13.53 -4.97
C ASN A 48 -12.04 -13.99 -5.84
N SER A 49 -12.22 -15.11 -6.54
CA SER A 49 -11.28 -15.55 -7.59
C SER A 49 -11.28 -14.54 -8.76
N PRO A 50 -10.13 -14.23 -9.38
CA PRO A 50 -8.77 -14.68 -9.08
C PRO A 50 -8.01 -13.79 -8.08
N PHE A 51 -8.61 -12.68 -7.65
CA PHE A 51 -7.98 -11.66 -6.80
C PHE A 51 -7.54 -12.22 -5.44
N SER A 52 -8.25 -13.25 -4.96
CA SER A 52 -7.95 -13.95 -3.72
C SER A 52 -6.52 -14.48 -3.65
N PHE A 53 -6.01 -15.03 -4.75
CA PHE A 53 -4.65 -15.53 -4.86
C PHE A 53 -3.63 -14.41 -4.87
N ILE A 54 -3.93 -13.33 -5.60
CA ILE A 54 -3.03 -12.20 -5.77
C ILE A 54 -2.77 -11.54 -4.41
N TYR A 55 -3.83 -11.24 -3.66
CA TYR A 55 -3.66 -10.56 -2.38
C TYR A 55 -3.06 -11.48 -1.31
N GLN A 56 -3.42 -12.77 -1.28
CA GLN A 56 -2.83 -13.75 -0.34
C GLN A 56 -1.33 -13.95 -0.61
N GLY A 57 -0.92 -14.06 -1.89
CA GLY A 57 0.48 -14.11 -2.27
C GLY A 57 1.25 -12.86 -1.86
N PHE A 58 0.64 -11.68 -2.00
CA PHE A 58 1.23 -10.43 -1.55
C PHE A 58 1.40 -10.37 -0.02
N LEU A 59 0.39 -10.77 0.77
CA LEU A 59 0.47 -10.79 2.24
C LEU A 59 1.57 -11.73 2.75
N LEU A 60 1.75 -12.90 2.11
CA LEU A 60 2.82 -13.84 2.43
C LEU A 60 4.20 -13.24 2.12
N ASN A 61 4.37 -12.62 0.95
CA ASN A 61 5.60 -11.92 0.60
C ASN A 61 5.95 -10.82 1.62
N GLN A 62 4.96 -10.00 2.02
CA GLN A 62 5.17 -9.00 3.05
C GLN A 62 5.61 -9.62 4.39
N GLN A 63 5.01 -10.74 4.80
CA GLN A 63 5.41 -11.42 6.03
C GLN A 63 6.86 -11.92 5.97
N TRP A 64 7.25 -12.50 4.84
CA TRP A 64 8.61 -12.98 4.65
C TRP A 64 9.64 -11.87 4.63
N TRP A 65 9.38 -10.79 3.89
CA TRP A 65 10.24 -9.63 3.87
C TRP A 65 10.38 -8.97 5.25
N ARG A 66 9.31 -8.96 6.06
CA ARG A 66 9.42 -8.56 7.47
C ARG A 66 10.39 -9.45 8.23
N ASN A 67 10.22 -10.77 8.16
CA ASN A 67 11.11 -11.71 8.86
C ASN A 67 12.57 -11.61 8.37
N ALA A 68 12.79 -11.38 7.08
CA ALA A 68 14.11 -11.25 6.48
C ALA A 68 14.82 -9.93 6.84
N THR A 69 14.08 -8.90 7.21
CA THR A 69 14.62 -7.57 7.55
C THR A 69 14.68 -7.28 9.04
N THR A 70 14.25 -8.21 9.89
CA THR A 70 14.25 -8.07 11.36
C THR A 70 15.15 -9.10 12.03
N GLY A 71 15.93 -8.68 13.03
CA GLY A 71 16.76 -9.56 13.84
C GLY A 71 17.99 -10.10 13.10
N ILE A 72 18.57 -9.31 12.19
CA ILE A 72 19.73 -9.73 11.40
C ILE A 72 21.00 -9.66 12.26
N SER A 73 21.55 -10.81 12.62
CA SER A 73 22.83 -10.92 13.33
C SER A 73 23.96 -10.22 12.58
N GLY A 74 24.66 -9.30 13.24
CA GLY A 74 25.83 -8.61 12.69
C GLY A 74 25.54 -7.28 11.97
N VAL A 75 24.27 -6.85 11.89
CA VAL A 75 23.88 -5.53 11.37
C VAL A 75 23.60 -4.57 12.52
N SER A 76 24.05 -3.32 12.41
CA SER A 76 23.69 -2.30 13.40
C SER A 76 22.18 -2.01 13.36
N ALA A 77 21.57 -1.67 14.51
CA ALA A 77 20.15 -1.32 14.58
C ALA A 77 19.70 -0.20 13.62
N HIS A 78 20.61 0.73 13.25
CA HIS A 78 20.31 1.78 12.27
C HIS A 78 20.11 1.20 10.85
N HIS A 79 21.06 0.39 10.38
CA HIS A 79 21.00 -0.25 9.07
C HIS A 79 19.82 -1.23 8.95
N GLU A 80 19.47 -1.93 10.04
CA GLU A 80 18.27 -2.78 10.08
C GLU A 80 16.99 -1.96 9.87
N HIS A 81 16.85 -0.82 10.55
CA HIS A 81 15.71 0.08 10.35
C HIS A 81 15.62 0.63 8.93
N VAL A 82 16.76 1.05 8.34
CA VAL A 82 16.80 1.53 6.96
C VAL A 82 16.37 0.43 5.99
N GLY A 83 16.88 -0.80 6.16
CA GLY A 83 16.48 -1.95 5.36
C GLY A 83 14.98 -2.23 5.45
N SER A 84 14.44 -2.34 6.67
CA SER A 84 13.01 -2.56 6.89
C SER A 84 12.14 -1.46 6.28
N PHE A 85 12.57 -0.20 6.39
CA PHE A 85 11.87 0.93 5.78
C PHE A 85 11.86 0.83 4.25
N VAL A 86 13.03 0.68 3.62
CA VAL A 86 13.15 0.59 2.16
C VAL A 86 12.34 -0.59 1.62
N THR A 87 12.41 -1.75 2.27
CA THR A 87 11.62 -2.91 1.90
C THR A 87 10.11 -2.64 1.97
N ARG A 88 9.63 -1.94 3.00
CA ARG A 88 8.21 -1.54 3.07
C ARG A 88 7.84 -0.60 1.93
N GLN A 89 8.69 0.39 1.61
CA GLN A 89 8.44 1.30 0.49
C GLN A 89 8.37 0.55 -0.84
N LEU A 90 9.28 -0.39 -1.08
CA LEU A 90 9.25 -1.22 -2.29
C LEU A 90 7.99 -2.10 -2.36
N LEU A 91 7.61 -2.73 -1.25
CA LEU A 91 6.37 -3.52 -1.16
C LEU A 91 5.12 -2.68 -1.40
N ASP A 92 5.11 -1.44 -0.92
CA ASP A 92 4.01 -0.51 -1.14
C ASP A 92 3.91 -0.10 -2.62
N VAL A 93 5.03 0.05 -3.33
CA VAL A 93 5.05 0.35 -4.77
C VAL A 93 4.50 -0.82 -5.60
N VAL A 94 4.89 -2.05 -5.29
CA VAL A 94 4.44 -3.25 -6.03
C VAL A 94 3.10 -3.80 -5.54
N SER A 95 2.44 -3.10 -4.62
CA SER A 95 1.17 -3.54 -4.05
C SER A 95 0.10 -3.71 -5.15
N PRO A 96 -0.68 -4.80 -5.13
CA PRO A 96 -1.71 -5.06 -6.15
C PRO A 96 -2.82 -4.01 -6.15
N VAL A 97 -2.95 -3.20 -5.10
CA VAL A 97 -3.94 -2.11 -5.06
C VAL A 97 -3.59 -0.95 -5.98
N ASN A 98 -2.32 -0.82 -6.36
CA ASN A 98 -1.83 0.29 -7.20
C ASN A 98 -2.13 0.08 -8.68
N PHE A 99 -2.44 -1.16 -9.10
CA PHE A 99 -2.68 -1.47 -10.50
C PHE A 99 -4.16 -1.75 -10.71
N VAL A 100 -4.76 -1.06 -11.68
CA VAL A 100 -6.18 -1.18 -12.01
C VAL A 100 -6.53 -2.64 -12.34
N ALA A 101 -5.70 -3.32 -13.14
CA ALA A 101 -5.95 -4.69 -13.58
C ALA A 101 -6.00 -5.73 -12.45
N THR A 102 -5.38 -5.44 -11.30
CA THR A 102 -5.32 -6.37 -10.15
C THR A 102 -6.19 -5.91 -8.99
N ASN A 103 -6.91 -4.79 -9.12
CA ASN A 103 -7.72 -4.21 -8.07
C ASN A 103 -9.22 -4.42 -8.38
N PRO A 104 -9.90 -5.37 -7.72
CA PRO A 104 -11.29 -5.69 -8.03
C PRO A 104 -12.24 -4.53 -7.73
N VAL A 105 -11.92 -3.70 -6.74
CA VAL A 105 -12.73 -2.52 -6.38
C VAL A 105 -12.65 -1.47 -7.47
N LEU A 106 -11.45 -1.21 -7.99
CA LEU A 106 -11.25 -0.27 -9.10
C LEU A 106 -11.87 -0.79 -10.40
N LEU A 107 -11.76 -2.09 -10.70
CA LEU A 107 -12.40 -2.69 -11.87
C LEU A 107 -13.92 -2.56 -11.80
N ALA A 108 -14.52 -2.89 -10.65
CA ALA A 108 -15.96 -2.75 -10.43
C ALA A 108 -16.42 -1.30 -10.59
N ARG A 109 -15.71 -0.34 -9.97
CA ARG A 109 -15.97 1.09 -10.11
C ARG A 109 -15.85 1.57 -11.56
N THR A 110 -14.78 1.17 -12.25
CA THR A 110 -14.53 1.53 -13.64
C THR A 110 -15.64 1.01 -14.55
N ALA A 111 -16.11 -0.22 -14.33
CA ALA A 111 -17.22 -0.78 -15.08
C ALA A 111 -18.55 -0.06 -14.80
N GLN A 112 -18.84 0.26 -13.54
CA GLN A 112 -20.06 0.98 -13.14
C GLN A 112 -20.10 2.41 -13.69
N GLU A 113 -18.97 3.10 -13.65
CA GLU A 113 -18.85 4.50 -14.03
C GLU A 113 -18.44 4.68 -15.50
N GLY A 114 -18.29 3.60 -16.27
CA GLY A 114 -17.84 3.65 -17.66
C GLY A 114 -16.48 4.34 -17.84
N GLY A 115 -15.60 4.25 -16.84
CA GLY A 115 -14.29 4.93 -16.81
C GLY A 115 -14.29 6.38 -16.34
N GLN A 116 -15.43 6.94 -15.91
CA GLN A 116 -15.52 8.33 -15.43
C GLN A 116 -14.70 8.60 -14.16
N ASN A 117 -14.41 7.57 -13.35
CA ASN A 117 -13.52 7.62 -12.20
C ASN A 117 -12.13 8.20 -12.54
N PHE A 118 -11.59 7.92 -13.72
CA PHE A 118 -10.27 8.43 -14.14
C PHE A 118 -10.33 9.90 -14.57
N TYR A 119 -11.42 10.32 -15.19
CA TYR A 119 -11.63 11.73 -15.56
C TYR A 119 -11.82 12.61 -14.33
N GLY A 120 -12.57 12.14 -13.34
CA GLY A 120 -12.68 12.80 -12.05
C GLY A 120 -11.32 12.94 -11.38
N ALA A 121 -10.56 11.85 -11.30
CA ALA A 121 -9.21 11.87 -10.73
C ALA A 121 -8.25 12.82 -11.48
N SER A 122 -8.28 12.85 -12.81
CA SER A 122 -7.43 13.75 -13.61
C SER A 122 -7.82 15.22 -13.47
N SER A 123 -9.12 15.52 -13.30
CA SER A 123 -9.60 16.88 -13.03
C SER A 123 -9.12 17.38 -11.65
N ILE A 124 -9.20 16.53 -10.62
CA ILE A 124 -8.69 16.85 -9.27
C ILE A 124 -7.18 17.01 -9.31
N PHE A 125 -6.47 16.11 -10.00
CA PHE A 125 -5.03 16.21 -10.17
C PHE A 125 -4.63 17.50 -10.86
N SER A 126 -5.22 17.85 -12.00
CA SER A 126 -4.90 19.08 -12.75
C SER A 126 -5.21 20.35 -11.95
N THR A 127 -6.31 20.37 -11.21
CA THR A 127 -6.68 21.49 -10.33
C THR A 127 -5.74 21.60 -9.13
N THR A 128 -5.40 20.48 -8.50
CA THR A 128 -4.49 20.46 -7.34
C THR A 128 -3.07 20.78 -7.74
N TRP A 129 -2.61 20.21 -8.86
CA TRP A 129 -1.37 20.58 -9.53
C TRP A 129 -1.42 22.10 -9.67
N SER A 130 -2.30 22.66 -10.51
CA SER A 130 -2.29 24.10 -10.81
C SER A 130 -2.38 25.01 -9.58
N ALA A 131 -3.04 24.57 -8.50
CA ALA A 131 -3.06 25.29 -7.23
C ALA A 131 -1.73 25.26 -6.43
N ASN A 132 -0.99 24.14 -6.46
CA ASN A 132 0.21 23.94 -5.63
C ASN A 132 1.56 24.21 -6.34
N TRP A 133 1.68 24.00 -7.65
CA TRP A 133 2.93 24.33 -8.40
C TRP A 133 2.85 25.66 -9.15
N ALA A 134 1.70 26.35 -9.12
CA ALA A 134 1.72 27.78 -9.41
C ALA A 134 2.80 28.41 -8.51
N PRO A 135 3.73 29.19 -9.08
CA PRO A 135 4.89 29.67 -8.34
C PRO A 135 4.38 30.30 -7.05
N ILE A 136 4.88 29.79 -5.91
CA ILE A 136 4.54 30.26 -4.56
C ILE A 136 4.45 31.78 -4.65
N ARG A 137 3.24 32.34 -4.65
CA ARG A 137 3.09 33.79 -4.65
C ARG A 137 3.64 34.22 -3.32
N ARG A 138 4.91 34.63 -3.30
CA ARG A 138 5.44 35.38 -2.16
C ARG A 138 4.47 36.54 -2.00
N PRO A 139 3.82 36.73 -0.83
CA PRO A 139 3.01 37.91 -0.63
C PRO A 139 3.89 39.11 -0.97
N ALA A 140 3.37 40.01 -1.81
CA ALA A 140 4.12 41.19 -2.23
C ALA A 140 4.70 41.86 -0.97
N PRO A 141 5.98 42.26 -0.95
CA PRO A 141 6.54 42.95 0.20
C PRO A 141 5.64 44.15 0.50
N LYS A 142 5.16 44.25 1.74
CA LYS A 142 4.40 45.43 2.18
C LYS A 142 5.31 46.63 1.92
N THR A 143 4.98 47.45 0.94
CA THR A 143 5.66 48.71 0.72
C THR A 143 5.39 49.56 1.96
N SER A 144 6.38 49.65 2.86
CA SER A 144 6.32 50.67 3.91
C SER A 144 6.36 52.01 3.18
N SER A 145 5.24 52.73 3.23
CA SER A 145 5.12 54.10 2.76
C SER A 145 6.35 54.91 3.24
N PRO A 146 7.10 55.58 2.33
CA PRO A 146 8.22 56.39 2.75
C PRO A 146 7.68 57.64 3.44
N ALA A 147 7.82 57.66 4.76
CA ALA A 147 8.02 58.83 5.60
C ALA A 147 7.48 60.18 5.05
N SER A 148 6.18 60.42 5.24
CA SER A 148 5.63 61.78 5.32
C SER A 148 5.52 62.29 6.77
N LYS A 149 6.25 61.67 7.72
CA LYS A 149 6.20 61.98 9.17
C LYS A 149 7.27 62.98 9.66
N TRP A 150 7.83 63.80 8.77
CA TRP A 150 8.69 64.92 9.17
C TRP A 150 8.22 66.23 8.52
N ARG A 151 6.96 66.59 8.75
CA ARG A 151 6.50 67.96 8.65
C ARG A 151 5.57 68.25 9.82
#